data_AF-A0A8K0Y4P4-F1
#
_entry.id   AF-A0A8K0Y4P4-F1
#
_cell.length_a   1.000
_cell.length_b   1.000
_cell.length_c   1.000
_cell.angle_alpha   90.00
_cell.angle_beta   90.00
_cell.angle_gamma   90.00
#
_symmetry.space_group_name_H-M   'P 1'
#
loop_
_entity.id
_entity.type
_entity.pdbx_description
1 polymer ?
#
loop_
_entity_poly.entity_id
_entity_poly.type
_entity_poly.pdbx_seq_one_letter_code
_entity_poly.pdbx_strand_id
1 'polypeptide(L)'
;MEKIEILEQAAKRVYENVKHLPGTEESAGDFGRGAGGDISRRIDIVAEKTVLDYLKEVNFPCIVLGEECGKVELSKNPEGFIIMDAVDGSTNAVRGIPFSCCSLAFATKDTLSSVTDAVIIDLYTGDMYSASMGKGSFMNGKKITVHKKKPLYFVVGVDLSGISPSFPAETVTYHFSI
;
A
#
# COMPACT_ATOMS: atom_id res chain seq x y z
N MET A 1 -0.90 -20.91 8.90
CA MET A 1 -0.42 -19.52 9.07
C MET A 1 -1.64 -18.64 9.20
N GLU A 2 -1.63 -17.75 10.18
CA GLU A 2 -2.66 -16.74 10.33
C GLU A 2 -2.63 -15.80 9.11
N LYS A 3 -3.76 -15.17 8.78
CA LYS A 3 -3.85 -14.27 7.62
C LYS A 3 -2.85 -13.12 7.73
N ILE A 4 -2.72 -12.55 8.92
CA ILE A 4 -1.77 -11.48 9.20
C ILE A 4 -0.32 -11.90 8.90
N GLU A 5 0.08 -13.12 9.27
CA GLU A 5 1.45 -13.62 9.03
C GLU A 5 1.74 -13.75 7.52
N ILE A 6 0.73 -14.13 6.72
CA ILE A 6 0.85 -14.17 5.26
C ILE A 6 1.07 -12.76 4.71
N LEU A 7 0.29 -11.78 5.15
CA LEU A 7 0.45 -10.39 4.71
C LEU A 7 1.81 -9.82 5.13
N GLU A 8 2.26 -10.08 6.37
CA GLU A 8 3.55 -9.61 6.88
C GLU A 8 4.72 -10.21 6.08
N GLN A 9 4.66 -11.50 5.73
CA GLN A 9 5.69 -12.13 4.90
C GLN A 9 5.67 -11.61 3.46
N ALA A 10 4.49 -11.40 2.88
CA ALA A 10 4.36 -10.81 1.54
C ALA A 10 4.98 -9.41 1.50
N ALA A 11 4.59 -8.54 2.43
CA ALA A 11 5.09 -7.18 2.58
C ALA A 11 6.62 -7.16 2.78
N LYS A 12 7.15 -8.03 3.64
CA LYS A 12 8.60 -8.16 3.86
C LYS A 12 9.33 -8.55 2.58
N ARG A 13 8.81 -9.50 1.80
CA ARG A 13 9.42 -9.89 0.52
C ARG A 13 9.39 -8.76 -0.48
N VAL A 14 8.32 -7.97 -0.54
CA VAL A 14 8.25 -6.76 -1.37
C VAL A 14 9.39 -5.83 -1.00
N TYR A 15 9.51 -5.44 0.28
CA TYR A 15 10.59 -4.58 0.75
C TYR A 15 11.97 -5.09 0.34
N GLU A 16 12.28 -6.37 0.59
CA GLU A 16 13.58 -6.95 0.24
C GLU A 16 13.87 -6.88 -1.27
N ASN A 17 12.85 -7.09 -2.10
CA ASN A 17 12.97 -7.09 -3.55
C ASN A 17 12.99 -5.68 -4.17
N VAL A 18 12.47 -4.66 -3.49
CA VAL A 18 12.37 -3.30 -4.06
C VAL A 18 13.25 -2.25 -3.39
N LYS A 19 13.80 -2.49 -2.18
CA LYS A 19 14.56 -1.49 -1.41
C LYS A 19 15.75 -0.83 -2.12
N HIS A 20 16.23 -1.42 -3.21
CA HIS A 20 17.33 -0.90 -4.03
C HIS A 20 16.88 -0.07 -5.24
N LEU A 21 15.58 -0.06 -5.54
CA LEU A 21 15.02 0.62 -6.71
C LEU A 21 14.76 2.12 -6.49
N PRO A 22 14.20 2.60 -5.35
CA PRO A 22 13.83 4.00 -5.22
C PRO A 22 14.94 5.00 -5.58
N GLY A 23 14.61 6.00 -6.40
CA GLY A 23 15.54 7.03 -6.87
C GLY A 23 16.55 6.60 -7.94
N THR A 24 16.47 5.36 -8.45
CA THR A 24 17.31 4.86 -9.55
C THR A 24 16.60 4.98 -10.89
N GLU A 25 17.34 5.07 -12.00
CA GLU A 25 16.77 5.00 -13.35
C GLU A 25 16.00 3.69 -13.59
N GLU A 26 16.43 2.60 -12.94
CA GLU A 26 15.77 1.30 -13.03
C GLU A 26 14.37 1.29 -12.42
N SER A 27 14.10 2.10 -11.39
CA SER A 27 12.74 2.18 -10.82
C SER A 27 11.71 2.72 -11.81
N ALA A 28 12.17 3.53 -12.77
CA ALA A 28 11.34 4.17 -13.76
C ALA A 28 11.06 3.24 -14.95
N GLY A 29 10.30 3.75 -15.91
CA GLY A 29 9.88 3.03 -17.10
C GLY A 29 8.40 3.24 -17.38
N ASP A 30 8.00 2.91 -18.59
CA ASP A 30 6.61 2.84 -19.03
C ASP A 30 6.33 1.38 -19.38
N PHE A 31 5.63 0.69 -18.47
CA PHE A 31 5.25 -0.71 -18.66
C PHE A 31 3.80 -0.85 -19.12
N GLY A 32 3.21 0.24 -19.65
CA GLY A 32 1.81 0.33 -20.00
C GLY A 32 0.98 0.95 -18.88
N ARG A 33 -0.34 0.88 -19.04
CA ARG A 33 -1.29 1.34 -18.02
C ARG A 33 -1.77 0.17 -17.18
N GLY A 34 -1.69 0.34 -15.87
CA GLY A 34 -2.28 -0.59 -14.90
C GLY A 34 -3.80 -0.63 -14.97
N ALA A 35 -4.40 -1.59 -14.28
CA ALA A 35 -5.86 -1.64 -14.11
C ALA A 35 -6.41 -0.38 -13.43
N GLY A 36 -5.61 0.28 -12.58
CA GLY A 36 -5.92 1.58 -11.97
C GLY A 36 -5.94 2.77 -12.94
N GLY A 37 -5.34 2.62 -14.13
CA GLY A 37 -5.34 3.63 -15.20
C GLY A 37 -4.07 4.48 -15.30
N ASP A 38 -3.19 4.41 -14.31
CA ASP A 38 -1.90 5.10 -14.29
C ASP A 38 -0.79 4.32 -15.00
N ILE A 39 0.31 5.00 -15.33
CA ILE A 39 1.46 4.39 -16.01
C ILE A 39 2.24 3.56 -14.99
N SER A 40 2.26 2.25 -15.21
CA SER A 40 2.98 1.29 -14.37
C SER A 40 4.49 1.52 -14.48
N ARG A 41 5.17 1.61 -13.33
CA ARG A 41 6.63 1.72 -13.23
C ARG A 41 7.24 0.36 -12.92
N ARG A 42 8.56 0.23 -13.10
CA ARG A 42 9.24 -1.04 -12.83
C ARG A 42 9.08 -1.47 -11.38
N ILE A 43 9.16 -0.51 -10.44
CA ILE A 43 9.01 -0.79 -9.02
C ILE A 43 7.64 -1.40 -8.70
N ASP A 44 6.57 -0.92 -9.35
CA ASP A 44 5.20 -1.44 -9.20
C ASP A 44 5.12 -2.89 -9.68
N ILE A 45 5.67 -3.17 -10.88
CA ILE A 45 5.70 -4.52 -11.46
C ILE A 45 6.47 -5.50 -10.57
N VAL A 46 7.64 -5.10 -10.04
CA VAL A 46 8.45 -5.96 -9.17
C VAL A 46 7.74 -6.22 -7.84
N ALA A 47 7.15 -5.19 -7.24
CA ALA A 47 6.43 -5.30 -5.98
C ALA A 47 5.20 -6.21 -6.12
N GLU A 48 4.35 -5.95 -7.09
CA GLU A 48 3.12 -6.70 -7.29
C GLU A 48 3.39 -8.17 -7.66
N LYS A 49 4.35 -8.41 -8.57
CA LYS A 49 4.77 -9.77 -8.91
C LYS A 49 5.28 -10.52 -7.68
N THR A 50 6.00 -9.84 -6.79
CA THR A 50 6.50 -10.44 -5.54
C THR A 50 5.36 -10.95 -4.65
N VAL A 51 4.29 -10.17 -4.51
CA VAL A 51 3.11 -10.60 -3.73
C VAL A 51 2.43 -11.77 -4.41
N LEU A 52 2.15 -11.69 -5.72
CA LEU A 52 1.48 -12.76 -6.47
C LEU A 52 2.26 -14.08 -6.43
N ASP A 53 3.58 -14.03 -6.61
CA ASP A 53 4.44 -15.21 -6.57
C ASP A 53 4.45 -15.85 -5.18
N TYR A 54 4.54 -15.04 -4.12
CA TYR A 54 4.50 -15.55 -2.76
C TYR A 54 3.15 -16.20 -2.43
N LEU A 55 2.04 -15.57 -2.79
CA LEU A 55 0.70 -16.14 -2.55
C LEU A 55 0.50 -17.47 -3.28
N LYS A 56 1.03 -17.59 -4.50
CA LYS A 56 1.05 -18.85 -5.25
C LYS A 56 1.95 -19.90 -4.58
N GLU A 57 3.14 -19.51 -4.11
CA GLU A 57 4.10 -20.38 -3.43
C GLU A 57 3.47 -21.04 -2.19
N VAL A 58 2.77 -20.26 -1.37
CA VAL A 58 2.10 -20.79 -0.16
C VAL A 58 0.71 -21.37 -0.44
N ASN A 59 0.29 -21.41 -1.71
CA ASN A 59 -1.04 -21.84 -2.16
C ASN A 59 -2.18 -21.16 -1.39
N PHE A 60 -2.07 -19.84 -1.18
CA PHE A 60 -3.09 -19.11 -0.43
C PHE A 60 -4.37 -18.96 -1.26
N PRO A 61 -5.50 -19.55 -0.81
CA PRO A 61 -6.72 -19.56 -1.62
C PRO A 61 -7.43 -18.21 -1.53
N CYS A 62 -7.16 -17.31 -2.47
CA CYS A 62 -7.76 -15.98 -2.48
C CYS A 62 -8.01 -15.45 -3.89
N ILE A 63 -8.74 -14.34 -3.94
CA ILE A 63 -8.77 -13.44 -5.08
C ILE A 63 -7.90 -12.24 -4.73
N VAL A 64 -6.99 -11.85 -5.62
CA VAL A 64 -6.18 -10.64 -5.48
C VAL A 64 -6.83 -9.51 -6.26
N LEU A 65 -6.92 -8.33 -5.64
CA LEU A 65 -7.33 -7.07 -6.22
C LEU A 65 -6.13 -6.12 -6.10
N GLY A 66 -5.36 -5.98 -7.20
CA GLY A 66 -4.18 -5.12 -7.28
C GLY A 66 -4.39 -3.93 -8.21
N GLU A 67 -3.65 -2.86 -8.00
CA GLU A 67 -3.64 -1.67 -8.86
C GLU A 67 -3.19 -1.99 -10.30
N GLU A 68 -2.16 -2.83 -10.46
CA GLU A 68 -1.59 -3.11 -11.78
C GLU A 68 -2.28 -4.31 -12.45
N CYS A 69 -2.41 -5.44 -11.76
CA CYS A 69 -3.01 -6.67 -12.31
C CYS A 69 -4.54 -6.65 -12.36
N GLY A 70 -5.19 -5.73 -11.64
CA GLY A 70 -6.64 -5.78 -11.41
C GLY A 70 -7.03 -7.01 -10.60
N LYS A 71 -7.99 -7.79 -11.10
CA LYS A 71 -8.52 -8.98 -10.41
C LYS A 71 -7.81 -10.26 -10.88
N VAL A 72 -7.18 -10.99 -9.95
CA VAL A 72 -6.53 -12.29 -10.20
C VAL A 72 -7.11 -13.35 -9.25
N GLU A 73 -7.73 -14.39 -9.81
CA GLU A 73 -8.25 -15.52 -9.02
C GLU A 73 -7.16 -16.59 -8.86
N LEU A 74 -6.64 -16.77 -7.64
CA LEU A 74 -5.59 -17.77 -7.35
C LEU A 74 -6.17 -19.14 -6.95
N SER A 75 -7.47 -19.22 -6.64
CA SER A 75 -8.17 -20.44 -6.29
C SER A 75 -9.61 -20.43 -6.81
N LYS A 76 -10.12 -21.61 -7.16
CA LYS A 76 -11.55 -21.80 -7.50
C LYS A 76 -12.48 -21.70 -6.29
N ASN A 77 -11.93 -21.90 -5.08
CA ASN A 77 -12.64 -21.78 -3.81
C ASN A 77 -11.85 -20.80 -2.93
N PRO A 78 -11.95 -19.48 -3.18
CA PRO A 78 -11.23 -18.49 -2.41
C PRO A 78 -11.81 -18.36 -1.00
N GLU A 79 -10.93 -18.22 0.00
CA GLU A 79 -11.30 -17.92 1.39
C GLU A 79 -11.58 -16.43 1.61
N GLY A 80 -11.20 -15.57 0.66
CA GLY A 80 -11.38 -14.13 0.72
C GLY A 80 -10.61 -13.39 -0.36
N PHE A 81 -10.43 -12.10 -0.13
CA PHE A 81 -9.80 -11.14 -1.01
C PHE A 81 -8.51 -10.62 -0.38
N ILE A 82 -7.45 -10.54 -1.17
CA ILE A 82 -6.29 -9.70 -0.87
C ILE A 82 -6.42 -8.43 -1.69
N ILE A 83 -6.50 -7.29 -1.01
CA ILE A 83 -6.48 -5.97 -1.61
C ILE A 83 -5.05 -5.46 -1.47
N MET A 84 -4.48 -4.98 -2.57
CA MET A 84 -3.08 -4.61 -2.65
C MET A 84 -2.91 -3.31 -3.42
N ASP A 85 -2.14 -2.42 -2.82
CA ASP A 85 -1.36 -1.42 -3.53
C ASP A 85 0.11 -1.75 -3.26
N ALA A 86 0.81 -2.21 -4.30
CA ALA A 86 2.15 -2.74 -4.13
C ALA A 86 3.17 -1.63 -3.87
N VAL A 87 2.89 -0.40 -4.32
CA VAL A 87 3.73 0.80 -4.13
C VAL A 87 2.83 2.04 -4.07
N ASP A 88 2.23 2.30 -2.91
CA ASP A 88 1.54 3.57 -2.69
C ASP A 88 2.60 4.68 -2.66
N GLY A 89 2.50 5.59 -3.63
CA GLY A 89 3.48 6.65 -3.85
C GLY A 89 4.57 6.32 -4.88
N SER A 90 4.27 5.58 -5.95
CA SER A 90 5.23 5.24 -7.03
C SER A 90 5.97 6.46 -7.59
N THR A 91 5.30 7.61 -7.72
CA THR A 91 5.95 8.87 -8.14
C THR A 91 7.03 9.32 -7.16
N ASN A 92 6.78 9.20 -5.85
CA ASN A 92 7.78 9.51 -4.82
C ASN A 92 8.92 8.50 -4.87
N ALA A 93 8.60 7.21 -5.01
CA ALA A 93 9.57 6.14 -5.11
C ALA A 93 10.54 6.35 -6.28
N VAL A 94 10.02 6.62 -7.48
CA VAL A 94 10.83 6.89 -8.69
C VAL A 94 11.71 8.13 -8.50
N ARG A 95 11.22 9.17 -7.81
CA ARG A 95 11.98 10.39 -7.52
C ARG A 95 12.94 10.27 -6.33
N GLY A 96 12.98 9.13 -5.64
CA GLY A 96 13.79 8.93 -4.45
C GLY A 96 13.31 9.72 -3.23
N ILE A 97 12.06 10.16 -3.21
CA ILE A 97 11.44 10.88 -2.08
C ILE A 97 10.93 9.83 -1.08
N PRO A 98 11.37 9.86 0.20
CA PRO A 98 11.15 8.78 1.18
C PRO A 98 9.72 8.68 1.74
N PHE A 99 8.72 8.70 0.86
CA PHE A 99 7.29 8.61 1.17
C PHE A 99 6.62 7.66 0.18
N SER A 100 6.91 6.37 0.33
CA SER A 100 6.17 5.29 -0.32
C SER A 100 6.09 4.04 0.56
N CYS A 101 5.05 3.23 0.36
CA CYS A 101 4.83 2.01 1.13
C CYS A 101 4.22 0.90 0.26
N CYS A 102 4.30 -0.35 0.72
CA CYS A 102 3.44 -1.41 0.21
C CYS A 102 2.29 -1.61 1.19
N SER A 103 1.06 -1.65 0.67
CA SER A 103 -0.19 -1.74 1.42
C SER A 103 -0.95 -3.00 1.05
N LEU A 104 -1.21 -3.86 2.04
CA LEU A 104 -1.91 -5.13 1.87
C LEU A 104 -3.03 -5.26 2.90
N ALA A 105 -4.20 -5.74 2.46
CA ALA A 105 -5.31 -6.07 3.34
C ALA A 105 -5.97 -7.39 2.95
N PHE A 106 -6.47 -8.12 3.94
CA PHE A 106 -7.29 -9.31 3.73
C PHE A 106 -8.74 -9.02 4.13
N ALA A 107 -9.67 -9.34 3.25
CA ALA A 107 -11.11 -9.22 3.47
C ALA A 107 -11.80 -10.58 3.25
N THR A 108 -12.74 -10.92 4.12
CA THR A 108 -13.49 -12.19 4.00
C THR A 108 -14.56 -12.16 2.92
N LYS A 109 -14.96 -10.97 2.48
CA LYS A 109 -15.96 -10.72 1.43
C LYS A 109 -15.55 -9.51 0.59
N ASP A 110 -16.28 -9.26 -0.49
CA ASP A 110 -16.09 -8.09 -1.35
C ASP A 110 -16.76 -6.84 -0.72
N THR A 111 -16.42 -6.53 0.54
CA THR A 111 -16.91 -5.35 1.26
C THR A 111 -15.84 -4.82 2.22
N LEU A 112 -15.72 -3.49 2.33
CA LEU A 112 -14.77 -2.85 3.24
C LEU A 112 -14.97 -3.26 4.70
N SER A 113 -16.21 -3.44 5.13
CA SER A 113 -16.55 -3.90 6.49
C SER A 113 -16.10 -5.33 6.81
N SER A 114 -15.63 -6.08 5.81
CA SER A 114 -15.18 -7.46 5.98
C SER A 114 -13.65 -7.61 6.02
N VAL A 115 -12.91 -6.49 5.97
CA VAL A 115 -11.46 -6.45 6.20
C VAL A 115 -11.16 -6.88 7.62
N THR A 116 -10.32 -7.90 7.77
CA THR A 116 -9.95 -8.45 9.09
C THR A 116 -8.50 -8.20 9.45
N ASP A 117 -7.62 -8.08 8.46
CA ASP A 117 -6.17 -8.00 8.64
C ASP A 117 -5.57 -7.03 7.63
N ALA A 118 -4.59 -6.25 8.04
CA ALA A 118 -3.89 -5.30 7.18
C ALA A 118 -2.43 -5.12 7.60
N VAL A 119 -1.57 -4.89 6.60
CA VAL A 119 -0.15 -4.61 6.76
C VAL A 119 0.23 -3.45 5.84
N ILE A 120 0.97 -2.50 6.38
CA ILE A 120 1.71 -1.48 5.64
C ILE A 120 3.19 -1.72 5.92
N ILE A 121 4.04 -1.68 4.90
CA ILE A 121 5.50 -1.63 5.07
C ILE A 121 6.07 -0.41 4.35
N ASP A 122 6.82 0.40 5.08
CA ASP A 122 7.57 1.52 4.52
C ASP A 122 8.71 0.99 3.64
N LEU A 123 8.73 1.40 2.36
CA LEU A 123 9.71 0.88 1.39
C LEU A 123 11.12 1.47 1.54
N TYR A 124 11.27 2.52 2.37
CA TYR A 124 12.54 3.15 2.69
C TYR A 124 13.10 2.62 4.00
N THR A 125 12.30 2.62 5.07
CA THR A 125 12.76 2.25 6.41
C THR A 125 12.63 0.76 6.70
N GLY A 126 11.72 0.06 6.00
CA GLY A 126 11.34 -1.31 6.32
C GLY A 126 10.47 -1.42 7.58
N ASP A 127 10.04 -0.29 8.16
CA ASP A 127 9.12 -0.29 9.29
C ASP A 127 7.77 -0.88 8.87
N MET A 128 7.31 -1.88 9.62
CA MET A 128 6.09 -2.62 9.34
C MET A 128 5.01 -2.24 10.35
N TYR A 129 3.85 -1.84 9.84
CA TYR A 129 2.66 -1.55 10.60
C TYR A 129 1.64 -2.64 10.31
N SER A 130 1.10 -3.29 11.34
CA SER A 130 0.13 -4.37 11.17
C SER A 130 -1.05 -4.24 12.13
N ALA A 131 -2.21 -4.71 11.69
CA ALA A 131 -3.42 -4.71 12.51
C ALA A 131 -4.33 -5.87 12.13
N SER A 132 -4.93 -6.48 13.17
CA SER A 132 -6.00 -7.45 13.01
C SER A 132 -7.21 -7.01 13.81
N MET A 133 -8.41 -7.27 13.28
CA MET A 133 -9.69 -6.92 13.90
C MET A 133 -9.75 -7.44 15.35
N GLY A 134 -9.99 -6.54 16.29
CA GLY A 134 -10.07 -6.84 17.72
C GLY A 134 -8.72 -7.08 18.43
N LYS A 135 -7.59 -7.17 17.70
CA LYS A 135 -6.26 -7.40 18.29
C LYS A 135 -5.44 -6.12 18.50
N GLY A 136 -5.86 -5.02 17.87
CA GLY A 136 -5.18 -3.71 17.92
C GLY A 136 -4.21 -3.51 16.76
N SER A 137 -3.35 -2.50 16.88
CA SER A 137 -2.37 -2.11 15.85
C SER A 137 -0.95 -2.14 16.42
N PHE A 138 0.01 -2.47 15.57
CA PHE A 138 1.40 -2.71 15.93
C PHE A 138 2.32 -2.04 14.92
N MET A 139 3.50 -1.61 15.38
CA MET A 139 4.64 -1.20 14.56
C MET A 139 5.84 -2.05 14.98
N ASN A 140 6.40 -2.82 14.05
CA ASN A 140 7.51 -3.75 14.32
C ASN A 140 7.24 -4.67 15.53
N GLY A 141 6.02 -5.20 15.62
CA GLY A 141 5.56 -6.05 16.73
C GLY A 141 5.26 -5.32 18.05
N LYS A 142 5.51 -4.01 18.15
CA LYS A 142 5.19 -3.20 19.33
C LYS A 142 3.82 -2.55 19.17
N LYS A 143 2.94 -2.72 20.16
CA LYS A 143 1.59 -2.13 20.12
C LYS A 143 1.66 -0.61 20.06
N ILE A 144 0.89 -0.01 19.16
CA ILE A 144 0.78 1.44 18.99
C ILE A 144 -0.63 1.94 19.31
N THR A 145 -0.73 3.22 19.66
CA THR A 145 -2.00 3.91 19.89
C THR A 145 -1.91 5.33 19.37
N VAL A 146 -3.03 5.90 18.96
CA VAL A 146 -3.10 7.32 18.60
C VAL A 146 -2.65 8.21 19.75
N HIS A 147 -2.09 9.38 19.41
CA HIS A 147 -1.67 10.36 20.39
C HIS A 147 -2.89 10.92 21.16
N LYS A 148 -2.83 10.88 22.50
CA LYS A 148 -3.98 11.24 23.37
C LYS A 148 -4.03 12.71 23.80
N LYS A 149 -2.90 13.43 23.73
CA LYS A 149 -2.87 14.85 24.14
C LYS A 149 -3.28 15.74 22.97
N LYS A 150 -3.95 16.86 23.27
CA LYS A 150 -4.23 17.90 22.28
C LYS A 150 -2.90 18.39 21.70
N PRO A 151 -2.70 18.31 20.37
CA PRO A 151 -1.45 18.77 19.76
C PRO A 151 -1.39 20.30 19.81
N LEU A 152 -0.17 20.84 19.83
CA LEU A 152 0.05 22.29 19.74
C LEU A 152 -0.28 22.82 18.34
N TYR A 153 -0.01 22.03 17.31
CA TYR A 153 -0.31 22.31 15.92
C TYR A 153 -0.83 21.06 15.23
N PHE A 154 -1.72 21.24 14.25
CA PHE A 154 -2.10 20.19 13.32
C PHE A 154 -1.32 20.41 12.02
N VAL A 155 -0.68 19.35 11.52
CA VAL A 155 -0.07 19.37 10.20
C VAL A 155 -0.97 18.56 9.28
N VAL A 156 -1.34 19.14 8.15
CA VAL A 156 -2.17 18.51 7.12
C VAL A 156 -1.37 18.50 5.83
N GLY A 157 -1.14 17.32 5.26
CA GLY A 157 -0.63 17.17 3.91
C GLY A 157 -1.79 17.20 2.92
N VAL A 158 -1.66 18.01 1.85
CA VAL A 158 -2.65 18.07 0.77
C VAL A 158 -1.91 17.86 -0.54
N ASP A 159 -2.30 16.83 -1.30
CA ASP A 159 -1.84 16.66 -2.67
C ASP A 159 -2.69 17.51 -3.62
N LEU A 160 -2.01 18.26 -4.49
CA LEU A 160 -2.62 19.15 -5.47
C LEU A 160 -2.43 18.64 -6.91
N SER A 161 -1.79 17.49 -7.09
CA SER A 161 -1.41 16.93 -8.40
C SER A 161 -2.60 16.67 -9.34
N GLY A 162 -3.81 16.50 -8.81
CA GLY A 162 -5.05 16.30 -9.58
C GLY A 162 -5.86 17.57 -9.86
N ILE A 163 -5.39 18.74 -9.44
CA ILE A 163 -6.10 20.02 -9.66
C ILE A 163 -5.79 20.54 -11.07
N SER A 164 -6.84 20.80 -11.86
CA SER A 164 -6.71 21.43 -13.18
C SER A 164 -5.90 22.73 -13.09
N PRO A 165 -4.97 23.03 -14.02
CA PRO A 165 -4.24 24.30 -14.03
C PRO A 165 -5.15 25.54 -14.19
N SER A 166 -6.43 25.35 -14.52
CA SER A 166 -7.45 26.40 -14.51
C SER A 166 -7.95 26.79 -13.11
N PHE A 167 -7.52 26.09 -12.06
CA PHE A 167 -7.87 26.41 -10.69
C PHE A 167 -7.09 27.66 -10.27
N PRO A 168 -7.76 28.76 -9.90
CA PRO A 168 -7.08 29.98 -9.50
C PRO A 168 -6.24 29.72 -8.25
N ALA A 169 -4.93 29.97 -8.35
CA ALA A 169 -3.96 29.80 -7.26
C ALA A 169 -4.30 30.62 -6.00
N GLU A 170 -5.22 31.58 -6.12
CA GLU A 170 -5.66 32.48 -5.05
C GLU A 170 -6.77 31.91 -4.15
N THR A 171 -7.35 30.74 -4.49
CA THR A 171 -8.49 30.18 -3.76
C THR A 171 -8.11 28.96 -2.92
N VAL A 172 -7.11 29.09 -2.06
CA VAL A 172 -6.91 28.15 -0.94
C VAL A 172 -7.23 28.88 0.36
N THR A 173 -8.53 29.02 0.65
CA THR A 173 -8.99 29.58 1.92
C THR A 173 -9.06 28.47 2.97
N TYR A 174 -8.05 28.36 3.83
CA TYR A 174 -8.13 27.51 5.02
C TYR A 174 -9.06 28.15 6.05
N HIS A 175 -10.29 27.67 6.17
CA HIS A 175 -11.12 27.93 7.35
C HIS A 175 -10.84 26.89 8.42
N PHE A 176 -10.00 27.24 9.39
CA PHE A 176 -9.91 26.52 10.66
C PHE A 176 -10.87 27.19 11.65
N SER A 177 -12.09 26.66 11.77
CA SER A 177 -12.91 26.91 12.96
C SER A 177 -12.56 25.86 14.01
N ILE A 178 -11.94 26.30 15.10
CA ILE A 178 -11.76 25.50 16.33
C ILE A 178 -13.00 25.54 17.21
#